data_AF-A0ABD5J5M4-F1
#
_entry.id   AF-A0ABD5J5M4-F1
#
_cell.length_a   1.000
_cell.length_b   1.000
_cell.length_c   1.000
_cell.angle_alpha   90.00
_cell.angle_beta   90.00
_cell.angle_gamma   90.00
#
_symmetry.space_group_name_H-M   'P 1'
#
loop_
_entity.id
_entity.type
_entity.pdbx_description
1 polymer ?
#
loop_
_entity_poly.entity_id
_entity_poly.type
_entity_poly.pdbx_seq_one_letter_code
_entity_poly.pdbx_strand_id
1 'polypeptide(L)'
;MSTVTLIILVAALAAMAGLVIAPSVRQGRKGELPVRSLPSEAREQYTARWAGLQERFVDSPAWALREADRLLGALAVDRGYPAESDAKRMDALSIRHPGEIEGYRRLHAMAAQVPESEAAQAADAATERMREALVAARPLFEQLVRAQPHDERPLPPPVPRQRDLQQGRIPRQRLGPAADH
;
A
#
# COMPACT_ATOMS: atom_id res chain seq x y z
N MET A 1 27.12 24.46 -17.07
CA MET A 1 26.87 24.40 -15.61
C MET A 1 25.36 24.45 -15.45
N SER A 2 24.81 23.25 -15.33
CA SER A 2 23.56 22.88 -15.99
C SER A 2 22.42 22.73 -14.98
N THR A 3 21.24 23.15 -15.43
CA THR A 3 19.91 23.09 -14.79
C THR A 3 19.55 21.76 -14.12
N VAL A 4 20.27 20.68 -14.44
CA VAL A 4 20.19 19.35 -13.81
C VAL A 4 20.48 19.38 -12.31
N THR A 5 21.33 20.31 -11.83
CA THR A 5 21.63 20.43 -10.39
C THR A 5 20.43 20.95 -9.58
N LEU A 6 19.51 21.69 -10.21
CA LEU A 6 18.36 22.32 -9.52
C LEU A 6 17.24 21.31 -9.20
N ILE A 7 17.12 20.21 -9.96
CA ILE A 7 16.09 19.19 -9.74
C ILE A 7 16.46 18.27 -8.56
N ILE A 8 17.75 18.08 -8.30
CA ILE A 8 18.26 17.22 -7.21
C ILE A 8 18.01 17.85 -5.83
N LEU A 9 17.92 19.19 -5.72
CA LEU A 9 17.94 19.87 -4.43
C LEU A 9 16.58 19.91 -3.69
N VAL A 10 15.46 19.63 -4.36
CA VAL A 10 14.12 19.73 -3.73
C VAL A 10 13.72 18.46 -2.96
N ALA A 11 14.38 17.31 -3.16
CA ALA A 11 13.99 16.04 -2.54
C ALA A 11 14.63 15.74 -1.18
N ALA A 12 15.56 16.57 -0.69
CA ALA A 12 16.40 16.23 0.48
C ALA A 12 15.77 16.47 1.87
N LEU A 13 14.44 16.68 1.99
CA LEU A 13 13.83 17.18 3.23
C LEU A 13 12.74 16.30 3.86
N ALA A 14 12.75 14.99 3.63
CA ALA A 14 11.78 14.08 4.26
C ALA A 14 12.37 12.76 4.80
N ALA A 15 13.65 12.73 5.18
CA ALA A 15 14.29 11.55 5.76
C ALA A 15 14.66 11.76 7.24
N MET A 16 13.66 11.88 8.12
CA MET A 16 13.85 11.73 9.58
C MET A 16 12.51 11.49 10.31
N ALA A 17 11.98 10.28 10.19
CA ALA A 17 11.10 9.61 11.16
C ALA A 17 10.83 8.20 10.61
N GLY A 18 10.95 7.09 11.32
CA GLY A 18 11.34 6.78 12.68
C GLY A 18 11.34 5.25 12.72
N LEU A 19 12.42 4.67 13.24
CA LEU A 19 12.54 3.24 13.46
C LEU A 19 11.54 2.80 14.53
N VAL A 20 10.46 2.10 14.17
CA VAL A 20 9.67 1.30 15.14
C VAL A 20 9.24 -0.02 14.49
N ILE A 21 9.65 -1.10 15.15
CA ILE A 21 9.26 -2.49 14.89
C ILE A 21 7.91 -2.74 15.56
N ALA A 22 6.88 -3.21 14.84
CA ALA A 22 5.74 -3.90 15.48
C ALA A 22 4.95 -4.80 14.50
N PRO A 23 4.52 -6.02 14.90
CA PRO A 23 3.84 -6.98 14.04
C PRO A 23 2.32 -6.76 14.06
N SER A 24 1.63 -6.92 12.93
CA SER A 24 0.16 -6.88 12.91
C SER A 24 -0.43 -8.07 12.16
N VAL A 25 -0.79 -9.09 12.94
CA VAL A 25 -1.73 -10.15 12.55
C VAL A 25 -3.14 -9.73 12.96
N ARG A 26 -4.10 -9.67 12.02
CA ARG A 26 -5.42 -10.34 12.18
C ARG A 26 -6.29 -10.38 10.91
N GLN A 27 -7.08 -11.45 10.86
CA GLN A 27 -7.98 -11.94 9.80
C GLN A 27 -9.43 -11.40 9.89
N GLY A 28 -10.17 -11.51 8.78
CA GLY A 28 -11.63 -11.53 8.68
C GLY A 28 -12.18 -10.36 7.84
N ARG A 29 -13.09 -10.51 6.86
CA ARG A 29 -14.06 -11.56 6.51
C ARG A 29 -14.44 -11.40 5.02
N LYS A 30 -14.83 -12.50 4.35
CA LYS A 30 -15.21 -12.59 2.93
C LYS A 30 -16.50 -11.83 2.58
N GLY A 31 -16.51 -11.15 1.44
CA GLY A 31 -17.70 -10.77 0.67
C GLY A 31 -17.50 -9.41 -0.03
N GLU A 32 -17.10 -9.43 -1.31
CA GLU A 32 -16.46 -8.34 -2.09
C GLU A 32 -15.01 -8.13 -1.64
N LEU A 33 -14.00 -8.21 -2.53
CA LEU A 33 -12.58 -8.07 -2.14
C LEU A 33 -12.38 -6.71 -1.47
N PRO A 34 -12.37 -6.60 -0.12
CA PRO A 34 -12.25 -5.33 0.54
C PRO A 34 -10.79 -4.95 0.38
N VAL A 35 -10.53 -3.85 -0.33
CA VAL A 35 -9.21 -3.23 -0.27
C VAL A 35 -8.93 -3.00 1.22
N ARG A 36 -7.91 -3.68 1.74
CA ARG A 36 -7.58 -3.61 3.17
C ARG A 36 -7.12 -2.19 3.45
N SER A 37 -7.57 -1.66 4.59
CA SER A 37 -7.13 -0.35 5.01
C SER A 37 -5.64 -0.34 5.33
N LEU A 38 -4.94 0.69 4.86
CA LEU A 38 -3.51 0.85 5.15
C LEU A 38 -3.33 1.96 6.20
N PRO A 39 -2.81 1.64 7.39
CA PRO A 39 -2.62 2.64 8.45
C PRO A 39 -1.68 3.76 8.00
N SER A 40 -1.82 4.95 8.60
CA SER A 40 -1.04 6.14 8.22
C SER A 40 0.46 5.90 8.30
N GLU A 41 0.92 5.25 9.37
CA GLU A 41 2.33 4.90 9.55
C GLU A 41 2.86 4.01 8.42
N ALA A 42 2.09 3.00 7.99
CA ALA A 42 2.50 2.16 6.86
C ALA A 42 2.56 2.98 5.56
N ARG A 43 1.60 3.89 5.31
CA ARG A 43 1.65 4.79 4.14
C ARG A 43 2.92 5.65 4.13
N GLU A 44 3.29 6.19 5.29
CA GLU A 44 4.51 7.00 5.46
C GLU A 44 5.76 6.15 5.18
N GLN A 45 5.83 4.94 5.72
CA GLN A 45 6.93 4.01 5.45
C GLN A 45 7.05 3.65 3.96
N TYR A 46 5.94 3.34 3.28
CA TYR A 46 5.95 3.07 1.84
C TYR A 46 6.39 4.30 1.02
N THR A 47 5.97 5.50 1.43
CA THR A 47 6.37 6.77 0.80
C THR A 47 7.86 7.05 0.97
N ALA A 48 8.38 6.87 2.19
CA ALA A 48 9.81 7.04 2.47
C ALA A 48 10.66 6.02 1.72
N ARG A 49 10.22 4.75 1.67
CA ARG A 49 10.87 3.72 0.86
C ARG A 49 10.86 4.11 -0.61
N TRP A 50 9.73 4.56 -1.15
CA TRP A 50 9.64 5.00 -2.55
C TRP A 50 10.65 6.10 -2.88
N ALA A 51 10.73 7.14 -2.04
CA ALA A 51 11.71 8.21 -2.19
C ALA A 51 13.15 7.68 -2.19
N GLY A 52 13.49 6.81 -1.24
CA GLY A 52 14.84 6.23 -1.12
C GLY A 52 15.28 5.40 -2.33
N LEU A 53 14.37 4.76 -3.08
CA LEU A 53 14.75 4.07 -4.33
C LEU A 53 15.09 5.07 -5.43
N GLN A 54 14.33 6.17 -5.52
CA GLN A 54 14.54 7.19 -6.54
C GLN A 54 15.88 7.90 -6.35
N GLU A 55 16.30 8.14 -5.10
CA GLU A 55 17.62 8.68 -4.78
C GLU A 55 18.73 7.73 -5.20
N ARG A 56 18.62 6.44 -4.85
CA ARG A 56 19.63 5.42 -5.18
C ARG A 56 19.63 5.00 -6.64
N PHE A 57 18.62 5.39 -7.42
CA PHE A 57 18.53 5.06 -8.83
C PHE A 57 19.74 5.59 -9.61
N VAL A 58 20.28 6.76 -9.23
CA VAL A 58 21.43 7.37 -9.91
C VAL A 58 22.67 6.49 -9.82
N ASP A 59 22.91 5.90 -8.65
CA ASP A 59 24.08 5.07 -8.39
C ASP A 59 23.85 3.59 -8.74
N SER A 60 22.60 3.13 -8.69
CA SER A 60 22.25 1.72 -8.89
C SER A 60 20.86 1.55 -9.53
N PRO A 61 20.72 1.83 -10.84
CA PRO A 61 19.44 1.76 -11.56
C PRO A 61 18.77 0.38 -11.49
N ALA A 62 19.54 -0.67 -11.77
CA ALA A 62 19.10 -2.06 -11.72
C ALA A 62 18.55 -2.49 -10.36
N TRP A 63 19.24 -2.07 -9.29
CA TRP A 63 18.81 -2.35 -7.92
C TRP A 63 17.50 -1.63 -7.61
N ALA A 64 17.43 -0.33 -7.92
CA ALA A 64 16.26 0.49 -7.63
C ALA A 64 15.01 -0.03 -8.36
N LEU A 65 15.14 -0.48 -9.60
CA LEU A 65 14.03 -1.05 -10.36
C LEU A 65 13.48 -2.34 -9.74
N ARG A 66 14.36 -3.27 -9.35
CA ARG A 66 13.96 -4.51 -8.68
C ARG A 66 13.32 -4.25 -7.32
N GLU A 67 13.86 -3.30 -6.57
CA GLU A 67 13.31 -2.97 -5.25
C GLU A 67 11.97 -2.24 -5.36
N ALA A 68 11.77 -1.42 -6.41
CA ALA A 68 10.48 -0.81 -6.70
C ALA A 68 9.40 -1.87 -7.06
N ASP A 69 9.77 -2.91 -7.82
CA ASP A 69 8.87 -4.03 -8.15
C ASP A 69 8.40 -4.75 -6.88
N ARG A 70 9.35 -5.10 -5.99
CA ARG A 70 9.05 -5.72 -4.69
C ARG A 70 8.20 -4.81 -3.82
N LEU A 71 8.49 -3.51 -3.78
CA LEU A 71 7.75 -2.54 -2.98
C LEU A 71 6.29 -2.45 -3.42
N LEU A 72 6.04 -2.36 -4.74
CA LEU A 72 4.69 -2.33 -5.32
C LEU A 72 3.95 -3.64 -5.09
N GLY A 73 4.62 -4.79 -5.23
CA GLY A 73 4.05 -6.09 -4.92
C GLY A 73 3.62 -6.21 -3.45
N ALA A 74 4.48 -5.79 -2.52
CA ALA A 74 4.17 -5.79 -1.09
C ALA A 74 3.04 -4.82 -0.76
N LEU A 75 3.07 -3.60 -1.29
CA LEU A 75 2.03 -2.59 -1.07
C LEU A 75 0.67 -3.09 -1.57
N ALA A 76 0.63 -3.72 -2.75
CA ALA A 76 -0.59 -4.31 -3.27
C ALA A 76 -1.11 -5.43 -2.33
N VAL A 77 -0.25 -6.32 -1.84
CA VAL A 77 -0.65 -7.36 -0.87
C VAL A 77 -1.22 -6.75 0.41
N ASP A 78 -0.58 -5.69 0.93
CA ASP A 78 -1.05 -4.98 2.13
C ASP A 78 -2.39 -4.27 1.90
N ARG A 79 -2.67 -3.84 0.67
CA ARG A 79 -3.99 -3.37 0.21
C ARG A 79 -4.98 -4.48 -0.08
N GLY A 80 -4.64 -5.74 0.21
CA GLY A 80 -5.54 -6.89 0.08
C GLY A 80 -5.64 -7.46 -1.34
N TYR A 81 -4.68 -7.14 -2.21
CA TYR A 81 -4.55 -7.84 -3.49
C TYR A 81 -3.96 -9.25 -3.31
N PRO A 82 -4.23 -10.17 -4.26
CA PRO A 82 -3.71 -11.54 -4.23
C PRO A 82 -2.19 -11.63 -3.98
N ALA A 83 -1.79 -12.51 -3.05
CA ALA A 83 -0.38 -12.75 -2.71
C ALA A 83 0.18 -14.01 -3.41
N GLU A 84 -0.68 -14.85 -3.97
CA GLU A 84 -0.37 -16.21 -4.42
C GLU A 84 0.48 -16.22 -5.70
N SER A 85 0.30 -15.25 -6.59
CA SER A 85 1.12 -15.08 -7.79
C SER A 85 1.03 -13.66 -8.33
N ASP A 86 2.07 -13.24 -9.04
CA ASP A 86 2.09 -11.93 -9.70
C ASP A 86 1.00 -11.84 -10.77
N ALA A 87 0.76 -12.92 -11.54
CA ALA A 87 -0.31 -12.95 -12.53
C ALA A 87 -1.70 -12.65 -11.93
N LYS A 88 -2.07 -13.33 -10.83
CA LYS A 88 -3.36 -13.06 -10.15
C LYS A 88 -3.43 -11.66 -9.58
N ARG A 89 -2.31 -11.13 -9.09
CA ARG A 89 -2.22 -9.76 -8.57
C ARG A 89 -2.42 -8.75 -9.69
N MET A 90 -1.75 -8.94 -10.82
CA MET A 90 -1.85 -8.09 -12.01
C MET A 90 -3.27 -8.07 -12.58
N ASP A 91 -3.94 -9.22 -12.65
CA ASP A 91 -5.34 -9.31 -13.07
C ASP A 91 -6.25 -8.49 -12.15
N ALA A 92 -6.14 -8.71 -10.84
CA ALA A 92 -6.94 -7.99 -9.85
C ALA A 92 -6.66 -6.47 -9.86
N LEU A 93 -5.38 -6.07 -10.03
CA LEU A 93 -4.99 -4.67 -10.16
C LEU A 93 -5.54 -4.06 -11.46
N SER A 94 -5.53 -4.80 -12.57
CA SER A 94 -6.04 -4.29 -13.86
C SER A 94 -7.53 -3.95 -13.83
N ILE A 95 -8.32 -4.69 -13.03
CA ILE A 95 -9.75 -4.44 -12.88
C ILE A 95 -9.99 -3.14 -12.10
N ARG A 96 -9.23 -2.87 -11.04
CA ARG A 96 -9.42 -1.71 -10.17
C ARG A 96 -8.64 -0.46 -10.57
N HIS A 97 -7.50 -0.63 -11.23
CA HIS A 97 -6.57 0.42 -11.63
C HIS A 97 -6.20 0.29 -13.11
N PRO A 98 -7.18 0.31 -14.04
CA PRO A 98 -6.93 0.09 -15.46
C PRO A 98 -6.04 1.16 -16.09
N GLY A 99 -6.02 2.38 -15.57
CA GLY A 99 -5.18 3.47 -16.08
C GLY A 99 -3.72 3.38 -15.65
N GLU A 100 -3.46 2.81 -14.48
CA GLU A 100 -2.14 2.82 -13.84
C GLU A 100 -1.39 1.48 -13.95
N ILE A 101 -2.11 0.38 -14.19
CA ILE A 101 -1.53 -0.98 -14.21
C ILE A 101 -0.45 -1.16 -15.28
N GLU A 102 -0.57 -0.46 -16.41
CA GLU A 102 0.34 -0.66 -17.54
C GLU A 102 1.77 -0.21 -17.22
N GLY A 103 1.92 0.85 -16.42
CA GLY A 103 3.22 1.27 -15.94
C GLY A 103 3.89 0.24 -15.03
N TYR A 104 3.11 -0.40 -14.17
CA TYR A 104 3.60 -1.47 -13.30
C TYR A 104 3.95 -2.73 -14.08
N ARG A 105 3.17 -3.12 -15.10
CA ARG A 105 3.53 -4.25 -15.98
C ARG A 105 4.88 -4.04 -16.66
N ARG A 106 5.14 -2.84 -17.17
CA ARG A 106 6.44 -2.50 -17.77
C ARG A 106 7.57 -2.62 -16.76
N LEU A 107 7.39 -2.04 -15.57
CA LEU A 107 8.37 -2.13 -14.50
C LEU A 107 8.67 -3.59 -14.11
N HIS A 108 7.62 -4.39 -13.91
CA HIS A 108 7.75 -5.80 -13.53
C HIS A 108 8.48 -6.62 -14.60
N ALA A 109 8.09 -6.44 -15.87
CA ALA A 109 8.74 -7.13 -16.99
C ALA A 109 10.23 -6.76 -17.12
N MET A 110 10.57 -5.48 -16.92
CA MET A 110 11.96 -5.05 -16.93
C MET A 110 12.73 -5.58 -15.73
N ALA A 111 12.19 -5.47 -14.51
CA ALA A 111 12.83 -5.96 -13.29
C ALA A 111 13.19 -7.45 -13.36
N ALA A 112 12.37 -8.26 -14.03
CA ALA A 112 12.64 -9.68 -14.29
C ALA A 112 13.79 -9.94 -15.28
N GLN A 113 14.11 -8.97 -16.14
CA GLN A 113 15.10 -9.10 -17.21
C GLN A 113 16.44 -8.42 -16.88
N VAL A 114 16.51 -7.54 -15.88
CA VAL A 114 17.72 -6.79 -15.57
C VAL A 114 18.80 -7.72 -15.00
N PRO A 115 19.95 -7.91 -15.68
CA PRO A 115 21.06 -8.72 -15.18
C PRO A 115 21.73 -8.07 -13.96
N GLU A 116 22.46 -8.86 -13.19
CA GLU A 116 23.07 -8.40 -11.93
C GLU A 116 24.28 -7.47 -12.16
N SER A 117 24.98 -7.60 -13.29
CA SER A 117 26.07 -6.71 -13.70
C SER A 117 25.82 -6.11 -15.09
N GLU A 118 25.86 -4.78 -15.22
CA GLU A 118 25.70 -4.09 -16.50
C GLU A 118 27.06 -3.86 -17.19
N ALA A 119 27.15 -4.17 -18.49
CA ALA A 119 28.30 -3.84 -19.32
C ALA A 119 28.23 -2.36 -19.78
N ALA A 120 29.31 -1.62 -19.55
CA ALA A 120 29.34 -0.14 -19.52
C ALA A 120 28.87 0.63 -20.77
N GLN A 121 28.78 0.03 -21.96
CA GLN A 121 28.38 0.73 -23.20
C GLN A 121 26.92 0.51 -23.60
N ALA A 122 26.27 -0.54 -23.08
CA ALA A 122 24.82 -0.73 -23.17
C ALA A 122 24.07 -0.10 -21.99
N ALA A 123 24.81 0.39 -20.99
CA ALA A 123 24.31 0.83 -19.69
C ALA A 123 23.46 2.10 -19.78
N ASP A 124 23.81 3.10 -20.59
CA ASP A 124 23.08 4.38 -20.61
C ASP A 124 21.66 4.24 -21.19
N ALA A 125 21.53 3.63 -22.37
CA ALA A 125 20.24 3.38 -23.00
C ALA A 125 19.40 2.34 -22.23
N ALA A 126 20.03 1.45 -21.47
CA ALA A 126 19.33 0.56 -20.55
C ALA A 126 18.82 1.32 -19.32
N THR A 127 19.67 2.16 -18.72
CA THR A 127 19.35 3.00 -17.56
C THR A 127 18.20 3.94 -17.85
N GLU A 128 18.18 4.60 -19.02
CA GLU A 128 17.05 5.49 -19.36
C GLU A 128 15.73 4.73 -19.49
N ARG A 129 15.74 3.54 -20.10
CA ARG A 129 14.55 2.67 -20.12
C ARG A 129 14.11 2.27 -18.70
N MET A 130 15.06 2.02 -17.78
CA MET A 130 14.73 1.73 -16.38
C MET A 130 14.11 2.94 -15.69
N ARG A 131 14.61 4.16 -15.99
CA ARG A 131 14.03 5.41 -15.48
C ARG A 131 12.59 5.55 -15.96
N GLU A 132 12.35 5.37 -17.26
CA GLU A 132 11.01 5.45 -17.86
C GLU A 132 10.04 4.45 -17.22
N ALA A 133 10.48 3.22 -16.95
CA ALA A 133 9.67 2.21 -16.29
C ALA A 133 9.36 2.59 -14.83
N LEU A 134 10.34 3.10 -14.08
CA LEU A 134 10.14 3.56 -12.70
C LEU A 134 9.16 4.74 -12.62
N VAL A 135 9.29 5.70 -13.53
CA VAL A 135 8.36 6.83 -13.66
C VAL A 135 6.97 6.35 -14.03
N ALA A 136 6.86 5.42 -14.98
CA ALA A 136 5.59 4.88 -15.42
C ALA A 136 4.81 4.14 -14.33
N ALA A 137 5.50 3.50 -13.37
CA ALA A 137 4.86 2.78 -12.28
C ALA A 137 4.39 3.68 -11.13
N ARG A 138 4.88 4.93 -11.07
CA ARG A 138 4.56 5.88 -9.99
C ARG A 138 3.06 6.15 -9.81
N PRO A 139 2.24 6.32 -10.87
CA PRO A 139 0.79 6.50 -10.70
C PRO A 139 0.14 5.36 -9.92
N LEU A 140 0.55 4.10 -10.15
CA LEU A 140 0.01 2.98 -9.40
C LEU A 140 0.42 3.05 -7.92
N PHE A 141 1.69 3.37 -7.65
CA PHE A 141 2.15 3.60 -6.28
C PHE A 141 1.29 4.67 -5.58
N GLU A 142 1.05 5.81 -6.24
CA GLU A 142 0.27 6.91 -5.68
C GLU A 142 -1.19 6.52 -5.40
N GLN A 143 -1.81 5.72 -6.28
CA GLN A 143 -3.15 5.18 -6.03
C GLN A 143 -3.16 4.18 -4.86
N LEU A 144 -2.16 3.30 -4.81
CA LEU A 144 -2.04 2.26 -3.80
C LEU A 144 -1.50 2.77 -2.47
N VAL A 145 -0.98 3.98 -2.36
CA VAL A 145 -0.56 4.57 -1.07
C VAL A 145 -1.59 5.58 -0.56
N ARG A 146 -2.45 6.12 -1.42
CA ARG A 146 -3.50 7.06 -1.04
C ARG A 146 -4.37 6.52 0.10
N ALA A 147 -4.76 7.41 1.02
CA ALA A 147 -5.76 7.15 2.04
C ALA A 147 -7.13 6.93 1.40
N GLN A 148 -7.80 5.84 1.73
CA GLN A 148 -9.15 5.53 1.28
C GLN A 148 -10.18 5.81 2.39
N PRO A 149 -11.46 6.06 2.07
CA PRO A 149 -12.52 6.32 3.06
C PRO A 149 -12.77 5.19 4.09
N HIS A 150 -12.13 4.03 3.90
CA HIS A 150 -12.15 2.91 4.84
C HIS A 150 -10.92 2.89 5.78
N ASP A 151 -9.89 3.69 5.51
CA ASP A 151 -8.68 3.82 6.33
C ASP A 151 -8.92 4.66 7.59
N GLU A 152 -9.86 5.60 7.51
CA GLU A 152 -10.14 6.58 8.57
C GLU A 152 -11.36 6.21 9.41
N ARG A 153 -12.11 5.16 9.04
CA ARG A 153 -13.30 4.74 9.80
C ARG A 153 -12.87 4.00 11.07
N PRO A 154 -13.08 4.56 12.27
CA PRO A 154 -12.96 3.78 13.49
C PRO A 154 -13.91 2.59 13.37
N LEU A 155 -13.43 1.40 13.71
CA LEU A 155 -14.29 0.21 13.81
C LEU A 155 -15.55 0.62 14.60
N PRO A 156 -16.76 0.46 14.04
CA PRO A 156 -17.96 0.70 14.83
C PRO A 156 -17.83 -0.12 16.11
N PRO A 157 -18.14 0.45 17.29
CA PRO A 157 -18.06 -0.29 18.54
C PRO A 157 -18.79 -1.62 18.37
N PRO A 158 -18.25 -2.73 18.89
CA PRO A 158 -18.82 -4.05 18.68
C PRO A 158 -20.29 -3.99 19.04
N VAL A 159 -21.16 -4.13 18.03
CA VAL A 159 -22.60 -4.18 18.24
C VAL A 159 -22.82 -5.38 19.16
N PRO A 160 -23.37 -5.20 20.37
CA PRO A 160 -23.66 -6.32 21.25
C PRO A 160 -24.50 -7.33 20.46
N ARG A 161 -24.07 -8.59 20.44
CA ARG A 161 -24.86 -9.62 19.74
C ARG A 161 -26.22 -9.63 20.41
N GLN A 162 -27.31 -9.57 19.62
CA GLN A 162 -28.70 -9.57 20.10
C GLN A 162 -29.05 -10.65 21.14
N ARG A 163 -28.22 -11.70 21.30
CA ARG A 163 -28.31 -12.68 22.39
C ARG A 163 -28.13 -12.08 23.79
N ASP A 164 -27.36 -11.01 23.92
CA ASP A 164 -27.06 -10.40 25.23
C ASP A 164 -28.19 -9.46 25.70
N LEU A 165 -28.99 -8.91 24.77
CA LEU A 165 -30.17 -8.09 25.07
C LEU A 165 -31.38 -8.91 25.55
N GLN A 166 -31.50 -10.16 25.10
CA GLN A 166 -32.55 -11.08 25.54
C GLN A 166 -32.30 -11.66 26.95
N GLN A 167 -31.08 -11.57 27.47
CA GLN A 167 -30.73 -12.10 28.81
C GLN A 167 -30.79 -11.05 29.93
N GLY A 168 -31.17 -9.81 29.60
CA GLY A 168 -31.55 -8.80 30.58
C GLY A 168 -32.90 -9.14 31.22
N ARG A 169 -32.88 -10.05 32.20
CA ARG A 169 -34.01 -10.38 33.09
C ARG A 169 -34.50 -9.09 33.74
N ILE A 170 -35.56 -8.49 33.19
CA ILE A 170 -36.30 -7.39 33.80
C ILE A 170 -36.93 -7.95 35.08
N PRO A 171 -36.60 -7.46 36.29
CA PRO A 171 -37.40 -7.78 37.45
C PRO A 171 -38.76 -7.11 37.24
N ARG A 172 -39.81 -7.91 37.04
CA ARG A 172 -41.18 -7.43 37.17
C ARG A 172 -41.34 -6.97 38.62
N GLN A 173 -41.13 -5.67 38.87
CA GLN A 173 -41.65 -5.07 40.09
C GLN A 173 -43.16 -5.19 40.03
N ARG A 174 -43.66 -5.92 41.03
CA ARG A 174 -45.06 -6.19 41.29
C ARG A 174 -45.78 -4.86 41.46
N LEU A 175 -46.66 -4.53 40.54
CA LEU A 175 -47.66 -3.49 40.71
C LEU A 175 -48.55 -3.92 41.89
N GLY A 176 -48.35 -3.31 43.06
CA GLY A 176 -49.25 -3.45 44.20
C GLY A 176 -50.54 -2.67 43.93
N PRO A 177 -51.72 -3.22 44.26
CA PRO A 177 -52.98 -2.56 43.97
C PRO A 177 -53.15 -1.32 44.85
N ALA A 178 -53.64 -0.25 44.22
CA ALA A 178 -54.25 0.88 44.89
C ALA A 178 -55.40 0.36 45.78
N ALA A 179 -55.37 0.73 47.05
CA ALA A 179 -56.53 0.68 47.91
C ALA A 179 -56.73 2.09 48.46
N ASP A 180 -57.81 2.71 48.00
CA ASP A 180 -58.48 3.82 48.65
C ASP A 180 -58.77 3.47 50.12
N HIS A 181 -58.52 4.43 51.02
CA HIS A 181 -59.44 4.88 52.07
C HIS A 181 -58.84 6.07 52.84
#